data_AF-A0A830ELH1-F1
#
_entry.id   AF-A0A830ELH1-F1
#
_cell.length_a   1.000
_cell.length_b   1.000
_cell.length_c   1.000
_cell.angle_alpha   90.00
_cell.angle_beta   90.00
_cell.angle_gamma   90.00
#
_symmetry.space_group_name_H-M   'P 1'
#
loop_
_entity.id
_entity.type
_entity.pdbx_description
1 polymer ?
#
loop_
_entity_poly.entity_id
_entity_poly.type
_entity_poly.pdbx_seq_one_letter_code
_entity_poly.pdbx_strand_id
1 'polypeptide(L)'
;MRRRAHRSGSTRCFPELEDEDSDYHELYQTVKDDTAVCDYCSSAFGVEDAVADSGLVTLDEHDGHPSIRSLVDDDYEIITF
;
A
#
# COMPACT_ATOMS: atom_id res chain seq x y z
N MET A 1 -12.37 -12.90 -20.14
CA MET A 1 -13.28 -12.49 -19.04
C MET A 1 -12.49 -12.48 -17.74
N ARG A 2 -11.72 -11.43 -17.46
CA ARG A 2 -11.14 -11.21 -16.13
C ARG A 2 -12.09 -10.26 -15.39
N ARG A 3 -12.80 -10.77 -14.38
CA ARG A 3 -13.60 -9.91 -13.49
C ARG A 3 -12.60 -9.11 -12.66
N ARG A 4 -12.31 -7.86 -13.02
CA ARG A 4 -11.56 -6.93 -12.17
C ARG A 4 -12.34 -6.81 -10.86
N ALA A 5 -11.78 -7.32 -9.77
CA ALA A 5 -12.41 -7.26 -8.47
C ALA A 5 -12.34 -5.81 -7.98
N HIS A 6 -13.38 -5.05 -8.30
CA HIS A 6 -13.62 -3.72 -7.73
C HIS A 6 -13.95 -3.91 -6.24
N ARG A 7 -12.91 -3.96 -5.39
CA ARG A 7 -13.06 -4.09 -3.93
C ARG A 7 -12.12 -3.10 -3.24
N SER A 8 -12.71 -2.04 -2.70
CA SER A 8 -12.11 -0.94 -1.97
C SER A 8 -11.22 -1.40 -0.81
N GLY A 9 -9.97 -0.99 -0.84
CA GLY A 9 -8.95 -1.21 0.18
C GLY A 9 -7.58 -1.06 -0.47
N SER A 10 -6.91 0.07 -0.25
CA SER A 10 -5.67 0.44 -0.96
C SER A 10 -4.53 -0.57 -0.75
N THR A 11 -4.59 -1.43 0.27
CA THR A 11 -3.58 -2.48 0.45
C THR A 11 -3.90 -3.77 -0.30
N ARG A 12 -5.16 -3.99 -0.72
CA ARG A 12 -5.55 -5.24 -1.40
C ARG A 12 -5.12 -5.28 -2.87
N CYS A 13 -4.70 -4.15 -3.45
CA CYS A 13 -4.19 -4.12 -4.82
C CYS A 13 -2.74 -4.57 -4.93
N PHE A 14 -1.95 -4.59 -3.84
CA PHE A 14 -0.51 -4.91 -3.91
C PHE A 14 -0.19 -6.27 -4.56
N PRO A 15 -0.92 -7.37 -4.29
CA PRO A 15 -0.67 -8.62 -5.00
C PRO A 15 -0.84 -8.51 -6.52
N GLU A 16 -1.76 -7.66 -7.01
CA GLU A 16 -1.96 -7.40 -8.43
C GLU A 16 -0.91 -6.41 -8.99
N LEU A 17 -0.32 -5.55 -8.15
CA LEU A 17 0.73 -4.62 -8.57
C LEU A 17 2.10 -5.32 -8.68
N GLU A 18 2.37 -6.32 -7.84
CA GLU A 18 3.59 -7.14 -7.91
C GLU A 18 3.58 -8.16 -9.06
N ASP A 19 2.41 -8.48 -9.63
CA ASP A 19 2.27 -9.39 -10.79
C ASP A 19 2.82 -8.72 -12.06
N GLU A 20 3.85 -9.30 -12.68
CA GLU A 20 4.51 -8.80 -13.90
C GLU A 20 3.55 -8.72 -15.11
N ASP A 21 2.46 -9.52 -15.12
CA ASP A 21 1.43 -9.49 -16.17
C ASP A 21 0.38 -8.38 -15.94
N SER A 22 0.49 -7.62 -14.86
CA SER A 22 -0.46 -6.55 -14.51
C SER A 22 -0.26 -5.31 -15.37
N ASP A 23 -1.36 -4.75 -15.86
CA ASP A 23 -1.37 -3.48 -16.62
C ASP A 23 -0.74 -2.32 -15.83
N TYR A 24 -0.64 -2.44 -14.50
CA TYR A 24 -0.11 -1.40 -13.61
C TYR A 24 1.28 -1.73 -13.04
N HIS A 25 1.86 -2.89 -13.36
CA HIS A 25 3.14 -3.32 -12.78
C HIS A 25 4.26 -2.31 -13.05
N GLU A 26 4.47 -1.93 -14.32
CA GLU A 26 5.53 -0.98 -14.68
C GLU A 26 5.38 0.37 -13.98
N LEU A 27 4.14 0.89 -13.89
CA LEU A 27 3.88 2.15 -13.19
C LEU A 27 4.16 2.02 -11.70
N TYR A 28 3.73 0.92 -11.07
CA TYR A 28 3.97 0.68 -9.65
C TYR A 28 5.47 0.60 -9.34
N GLN A 29 6.26 -0.12 -10.15
CA GLN A 29 7.71 -0.20 -9.96
C GLN A 29 8.38 1.20 -9.96
N THR A 30 7.85 2.17 -10.71
CA THR A 30 8.44 3.53 -10.76
C THR A 30 8.29 4.33 -9.47
N VAL A 31 7.37 3.94 -8.59
CA VAL A 31 7.08 4.63 -7.31
C VAL A 31 7.30 3.74 -6.09
N LYS A 32 7.69 2.48 -6.30
CA LYS A 32 7.78 1.47 -5.24
C LYS A 32 8.71 1.90 -4.11
N ASP A 33 9.86 2.49 -4.45
CA ASP A 33 10.85 2.97 -3.48
C ASP A 33 10.34 4.12 -2.59
N ASP A 34 9.34 4.87 -3.07
CA ASP A 34 8.70 5.98 -2.35
C ASP A 34 7.35 5.57 -1.72
N THR A 35 6.99 4.28 -1.78
CA THR A 35 5.71 3.77 -1.30
C THR A 35 5.82 3.16 0.09
N ALA A 36 4.88 3.50 0.97
CA ALA A 36 4.73 2.89 2.29
C ALA A 36 3.29 2.42 2.55
N VAL A 37 3.14 1.40 3.40
CA VAL A 37 1.86 0.72 3.66
C VAL A 37 1.53 0.75 5.15
N CYS A 38 0.26 0.97 5.49
CA CYS A 38 -0.24 0.85 6.86
C CYS A 38 -0.24 -0.62 7.31
N ASP A 39 0.52 -0.93 8.37
CA ASP A 39 0.67 -2.29 8.93
C ASP A 39 -0.67 -2.90 9.36
N TYR A 40 -1.47 -2.15 10.13
CA TYR A 40 -2.79 -2.59 10.53
C TYR A 40 -3.68 -2.93 9.34
N CYS A 41 -3.65 -2.13 8.28
CA CYS A 41 -4.48 -2.35 7.08
C CYS A 41 -4.04 -3.60 6.31
N SER A 42 -2.74 -3.93 6.28
CA SER A 42 -2.29 -5.18 5.66
C SER A 42 -2.85 -6.41 6.37
N SER A 43 -2.80 -6.45 7.71
CA SER A 43 -3.38 -7.56 8.48
C SER A 43 -4.91 -7.56 8.43
N ALA A 44 -5.56 -6.40 8.60
CA ALA A 44 -7.02 -6.30 8.56
C ALA A 44 -7.63 -6.76 7.22
N PHE A 45 -6.87 -6.65 6.13
CA PHE A 45 -7.31 -7.08 4.81
C PHE A 45 -6.69 -8.40 4.32
N GLY A 46 -5.85 -9.05 5.14
CA GLY A 46 -5.28 -10.37 4.87
C GLY A 46 -4.25 -10.37 3.75
N VAL A 47 -3.44 -9.32 3.64
CA VAL A 47 -2.39 -9.15 2.62
C VAL A 47 -1.00 -8.94 3.22
N GLU A 48 -0.84 -9.24 4.51
CA GLU A 48 0.42 -9.11 5.26
C GLU A 48 1.58 -9.87 4.62
N ASP A 49 1.38 -11.12 4.19
CA ASP A 49 2.43 -11.91 3.52
C ASP A 49 2.89 -11.25 2.21
N ALA A 50 1.95 -10.78 1.39
CA ALA A 50 2.27 -10.12 0.12
C ALA A 50 3.01 -8.78 0.33
N VAL A 51 2.65 -8.03 1.38
CA VAL A 51 3.35 -6.80 1.74
C VAL A 51 4.75 -7.12 2.29
N ALA A 52 4.91 -8.16 3.10
CA ALA A 52 6.22 -8.59 3.59
C ALA A 52 7.15 -9.04 2.44
N ASP A 53 6.62 -9.82 1.49
CA ASP A 53 7.38 -10.29 0.32
C ASP A 53 7.74 -9.14 -0.65
N SER A 54 6.95 -8.07 -0.67
CA SER A 54 7.19 -6.90 -1.54
C SER A 54 8.42 -6.07 -1.13
N GLY A 55 8.85 -6.16 0.13
CA GLY A 55 9.93 -5.35 0.68
C GLY A 55 9.57 -3.88 0.95
N LEU A 56 8.29 -3.52 0.88
CA LEU A 56 7.80 -2.17 1.15
C LEU A 56 8.00 -1.77 2.62
N VAL A 57 8.13 -0.47 2.85
CA VAL A 57 8.11 0.09 4.21
C VAL A 57 6.71 -0.03 4.78
N THR A 58 6.58 -0.62 5.97
CA THR A 58 5.34 -0.60 6.75
C THR A 58 5.40 0.49 7.82
N LEU A 59 4.26 1.16 8.03
CA LEU A 59 4.10 2.24 9.01
C LEU A 59 3.06 1.84 10.07
N ASP A 60 3.40 2.04 11.34
CA ASP A 60 2.63 1.55 12.49
C ASP A 60 2.72 2.45 13.74
N GLU A 61 3.21 3.69 13.60
CA GLU A 61 3.72 4.49 14.73
C GLU A 61 2.66 4.94 15.75
N HIS A 62 1.36 4.81 15.45
CA HIS A 62 0.24 5.20 16.31
C HIS A 62 -0.78 4.07 16.42
N ASP A 63 -0.68 3.29 17.50
CA ASP A 63 -1.58 2.15 17.78
C ASP A 63 -1.70 1.16 16.60
N GLY A 64 -0.60 0.96 15.84
CA GLY A 64 -0.56 0.09 14.66
C GLY A 64 -0.94 0.79 13.34
N HIS A 65 -1.28 2.08 13.39
CA HIS A 65 -1.58 2.91 12.23
C HIS A 65 -0.48 3.96 11.98
N PRO A 66 -0.31 4.41 10.72
CA PRO A 66 0.57 5.53 10.41
C PRO A 66 0.08 6.81 11.08
N SER A 67 1.02 7.64 11.55
CA SER A 67 0.67 8.99 11.97
C SER A 67 0.45 9.92 10.79
N ILE A 68 -0.80 10.22 10.48
CA ILE A 68 -1.07 11.36 9.58
C ILE A 68 -0.59 12.67 10.22
N ARG A 69 -0.65 12.78 11.55
CA ARG A 69 -0.16 13.96 12.26
C ARG A 69 1.35 14.13 12.11
N SER A 70 2.15 13.10 12.35
CA SER A 70 3.61 13.22 12.19
C SER A 70 3.99 13.54 10.75
N LEU A 71 3.32 12.96 9.75
CA LEU A 71 3.55 13.32 8.34
C LEU A 71 3.28 14.80 8.06
N VAL A 72 2.23 15.38 8.65
CA VAL A 72 1.97 16.82 8.54
C VAL A 72 3.02 17.65 9.28
N ASP A 73 3.46 17.20 10.47
CA ASP A 73 4.54 17.85 11.23
C ASP A 73 5.89 17.77 10.47
N ASP A 74 6.06 16.77 9.59
CA ASP A 74 7.20 16.59 8.66
C ASP A 74 7.00 17.32 7.31
N ASP A 75 6.08 18.29 7.24
CA ASP A 75 5.79 19.14 6.07
C ASP A 75 5.21 18.42 4.83
N TYR A 76 4.62 17.21 4.98
CA TYR A 76 3.89 16.56 3.88
C TYR A 76 2.48 17.14 3.66
N GLU A 77 2.05 17.20 2.39
CA GLU A 77 0.68 17.54 2.00
C GLU A 77 -0.20 16.28 1.90
N ILE A 78 -1.42 16.34 2.46
CA ILE A 78 -2.38 15.22 2.41
C ILE A 78 -3.27 15.33 1.19
N ILE A 79 -3.16 14.35 0.30
CA ILE A 79 -4.03 14.19 -0.89
C ILE A 79 -4.83 12.88 -0.74
N THR A 80 -6.14 12.93 -0.94
CA THR A 80 -7.05 11.77 -0.80
C THR A 80 -7.84 11.51 -2.10
N PHE A 81 -8.19 10.25 -2.37
CA PHE A 81 -8.81 9.76 -3.61
C PHE A 81 -9.94 8.77 -3.35
#